data_AF-A0A8D8GBC0-F1
#
_entry.id   AF-A0A8D8GBC0-F1
#
_cell.length_a   1.000
_cell.length_b   1.000
_cell.length_c   1.000
_cell.angle_alpha   90.00
_cell.angle_beta   90.00
_cell.angle_gamma   90.00
#
_symmetry.space_group_name_H-M   'P 1'
#
loop_
_entity.id
_entity.type
_entity.pdbx_description
1 polymer ?
#
loop_
_entity_poly.entity_id
_entity_poly.type
_entity_poly.pdbx_seq_one_letter_code
_entity_poly.pdbx_strand_id
1 'polypeptide(L)'
;VSIREVKAESIGKLVTVRGIVTRCTEVKPMMTVATYTCDRCGAETYQPVSSMSFMPTIDCPSEDCRVNKSGGRLYLQTRGSKFMKFQEIKIQEHSDQVPVGHIPRSLTVMCRGETTRMAQPGDHVVISGIFLPIQRSGFKAMVSGLLSETFLEAHRIVCLNKSEDGEMSNELTPDELSELAKDDFYTRIASSLAPEIYGHLDVKKALLLLLVGGVDRSPDGMKIRGNINICLMGDPGVAKSQMLGYIRT
;
A
#
# COMPACT_ATOMS: atom_id res chain seq x y z
N VAL A 1 8.69 -0.19 -14.91
CA VAL A 1 7.71 -0.32 -16.02
C VAL A 1 6.41 0.34 -15.59
N SER A 2 5.76 1.09 -16.48
CA SER A 2 4.43 1.65 -16.17
C SER A 2 3.39 0.53 -16.13
N ILE A 3 2.32 0.65 -15.34
CA ILE A 3 1.31 -0.43 -15.24
C ILE A 3 0.66 -0.68 -16.61
N ARG A 4 0.56 0.34 -17.48
CA ARG A 4 0.02 0.26 -18.84
C ARG A 4 0.86 -0.60 -19.78
N GLU A 5 2.17 -0.61 -19.59
CA GLU A 5 3.11 -1.39 -20.41
C GLU A 5 3.07 -2.89 -20.08
N VAL A 6 2.49 -3.28 -18.95
CA VAL A 6 2.31 -4.68 -18.57
C VAL A 6 1.27 -5.32 -19.48
N LYS A 7 1.77 -6.03 -20.51
CA LYS A 7 0.97 -6.73 -21.53
C LYS A 7 1.12 -8.25 -21.38
N ALA A 8 0.50 -9.00 -22.30
CA ALA A 8 0.57 -10.46 -22.36
C ALA A 8 2.01 -11.02 -22.33
N GLU A 9 2.97 -10.31 -22.91
CA GLU A 9 4.39 -10.69 -22.92
C GLU A 9 5.05 -10.71 -21.53
N SER A 10 4.42 -10.07 -20.55
CA SER A 10 4.91 -9.97 -19.17
C SER A 10 4.42 -11.12 -18.28
N ILE A 11 3.54 -11.98 -18.77
CA ILE A 11 3.03 -13.12 -18.01
C ILE A 11 4.18 -14.07 -17.64
N GLY A 12 4.30 -14.39 -16.35
CA GLY A 12 5.34 -15.25 -15.79
C GLY A 12 6.72 -14.58 -15.64
N LYS A 13 6.88 -13.31 -16.00
CA LYS A 13 8.13 -12.57 -15.82
C LYS A 13 8.13 -11.79 -14.50
N LEU A 14 9.32 -11.59 -13.94
CA LEU A 14 9.52 -10.65 -12.83
C LEU A 14 9.48 -9.23 -13.39
N VAL A 15 8.51 -8.44 -12.94
CA VAL A 15 8.28 -7.06 -13.38
C VAL A 15 8.34 -6.13 -12.18
N THR A 16 8.94 -4.96 -12.39
CA THR A 16 8.94 -3.86 -11.42
C THR A 16 7.97 -2.78 -11.87
N VAL A 17 6.92 -2.56 -11.09
CA VAL A 17 5.88 -1.56 -11.36
C VAL A 17 5.94 -0.44 -10.34
N ARG A 18 5.77 0.80 -10.80
CA ARG A 18 5.62 1.97 -9.94
C ARG A 18 4.16 2.42 -9.97
N GLY A 19 3.60 2.73 -8.82
CA GLY A 19 2.21 3.17 -8.71
C GLY A 19 1.90 3.81 -7.36
N ILE A 20 0.66 4.25 -7.22
CA ILE A 20 0.11 4.79 -5.98
C ILE A 20 -0.81 3.75 -5.38
N VAL A 21 -0.67 3.50 -4.09
CA VAL A 21 -1.59 2.60 -3.39
C VAL A 21 -2.92 3.30 -3.17
N THR A 22 -4.00 2.70 -3.69
CA THR A 22 -5.35 3.27 -3.56
C THR A 22 -6.14 2.63 -2.42
N ARG A 23 -6.03 1.31 -2.27
CA ARG A 23 -6.75 0.53 -1.27
C ARG A 23 -5.85 -0.58 -0.76
N CYS A 24 -5.79 -0.72 0.56
CA CYS A 24 -5.18 -1.85 1.24
C CYS A 24 -6.27 -2.58 2.02
N THR A 25 -6.33 -3.91 1.91
CA THR A 25 -7.13 -4.71 2.83
C THR A 25 -6.39 -4.93 4.14
N GLU A 26 -7.11 -5.32 5.19
CA GLU A 26 -6.49 -5.87 6.40
C GLU A 26 -5.78 -7.20 6.10
N VAL A 27 -4.86 -7.59 6.99
CA VAL A 27 -4.12 -8.85 6.87
C VAL A 27 -5.01 -10.01 7.26
N LYS A 28 -5.14 -10.98 6.36
CA LYS A 28 -5.92 -12.21 6.54
C LYS A 28 -4.98 -13.42 6.61
N PRO A 29 -5.30 -14.46 7.40
CA PRO A 29 -4.55 -15.71 7.36
C PRO A 29 -4.93 -16.53 6.13
N MET A 30 -3.96 -16.81 5.26
CA MET A 30 -4.09 -17.74 4.12
C MET A 30 -3.52 -19.10 4.52
N MET A 31 -4.30 -20.16 4.35
CA MET A 31 -3.86 -21.52 4.64
C MET A 31 -2.91 -22.03 3.56
N THR A 32 -1.84 -22.70 3.99
CA THR A 32 -0.82 -23.31 3.09
C THR A 32 -0.80 -24.82 3.17
N VAL A 33 -1.03 -25.35 4.37
CA VAL A 33 -1.14 -26.79 4.61
C VAL A 33 -2.37 -26.98 5.50
N ALA A 34 -3.34 -27.72 4.99
CA ALA A 34 -4.51 -28.16 5.70
C ALA A 34 -4.22 -29.52 6.33
N THR A 35 -4.33 -29.62 7.65
CA THR A 35 -4.11 -30.87 8.39
C THR A 35 -5.46 -31.44 8.80
N TYR A 36 -5.70 -32.70 8.47
CA TYR A 36 -6.91 -33.41 8.85
C TYR A 36 -6.59 -34.56 9.79
N THR A 37 -7.49 -34.84 10.71
CA THR A 37 -7.40 -36.00 11.61
C THR A 37 -8.59 -36.92 11.34
N CYS A 38 -8.34 -38.22 11.33
CA CYS A 38 -9.40 -39.23 11.20
C CYS A 38 -10.00 -39.58 12.56
N ASP A 39 -11.34 -39.59 12.65
CA ASP A 39 -12.05 -39.95 13.89
C ASP A 39 -11.83 -41.40 14.35
N ARG A 40 -11.51 -42.31 13.43
CA ARG A 40 -11.38 -43.74 13.73
C ARG A 40 -9.96 -44.22 13.95
N CYS A 41 -9.04 -43.91 13.02
CA CYS A 41 -7.65 -44.37 13.11
C CYS A 41 -6.72 -43.33 13.74
N GLY A 42 -7.17 -42.10 13.98
CA GLY A 42 -6.32 -41.03 14.52
C GLY A 42 -5.20 -40.56 13.59
N ALA A 43 -5.11 -41.08 12.36
CA ALA A 43 -4.09 -40.67 11.40
C ALA A 43 -4.25 -39.21 10.99
N GLU A 44 -3.12 -38.50 10.93
CA GLU A 44 -3.04 -37.13 10.43
C GLU A 44 -2.70 -37.12 8.93
N THR A 45 -3.42 -36.34 8.15
CA THR A 45 -3.16 -36.14 6.72
C THR A 45 -2.89 -34.68 6.42
N TYR A 46 -1.86 -34.43 5.61
CA TYR A 46 -1.43 -33.09 5.24
C TYR A 46 -1.75 -32.85 3.77
N GLN A 47 -2.64 -31.89 3.51
CA GLN A 47 -3.01 -31.47 2.16
C GLN A 47 -2.41 -30.07 1.89
N PRO A 48 -1.39 -29.92 1.03
CA PRO A 48 -0.89 -28.62 0.64
C PRO A 48 -1.92 -27.88 -0.24
N VAL A 49 -2.18 -26.63 0.07
CA VAL A 49 -3.12 -25.75 -0.63
C VAL A 49 -2.37 -24.58 -1.25
N SER A 50 -2.30 -24.55 -2.58
CA SER A 50 -1.64 -23.48 -3.34
C SER A 50 -2.61 -22.50 -3.99
N SER A 51 -3.84 -22.94 -4.29
CA SER A 51 -4.89 -22.17 -4.95
C SER A 51 -5.82 -21.47 -3.96
N MET A 52 -6.54 -20.45 -4.43
CA MET A 52 -7.57 -19.74 -3.63
C MET A 52 -8.78 -20.63 -3.30
N SER A 53 -9.02 -21.68 -4.08
CA SER A 53 -10.06 -22.68 -3.86
C SER A 53 -9.45 -24.06 -3.86
N PHE A 54 -9.84 -24.89 -2.90
CA PHE A 54 -9.44 -26.29 -2.84
C PHE A 54 -10.61 -27.14 -2.34
N MET A 55 -10.60 -28.43 -2.67
CA MET A 55 -11.58 -29.38 -2.16
C MET A 55 -10.98 -30.13 -0.97
N PRO A 56 -11.62 -30.10 0.21
CA PRO A 56 -11.11 -30.81 1.38
C PRO A 56 -11.18 -32.32 1.15
N THR A 57 -10.17 -33.03 1.67
CA THR A 57 -10.18 -34.49 1.65
C THR A 57 -11.11 -35.01 2.75
N ILE A 58 -12.15 -35.75 2.38
CA ILE A 58 -13.20 -36.24 3.30
C ILE A 58 -12.91 -37.65 3.79
N ASP A 59 -12.36 -38.49 2.91
CA ASP A 59 -12.08 -39.90 3.18
C ASP A 59 -10.64 -40.10 3.63
N CYS A 60 -10.44 -40.92 4.66
CA CYS A 60 -9.11 -41.19 5.19
C CYS A 60 -8.27 -42.07 4.24
N PRO A 61 -7.11 -41.59 3.72
CA PRO A 61 -6.20 -42.38 2.89
C PRO A 61 -5.31 -43.36 3.68
N SER A 62 -5.43 -43.42 5.01
CA SER A 62 -4.60 -44.30 5.85
C SER A 62 -4.85 -45.78 5.53
N GLU A 63 -3.80 -46.60 5.63
CA GLU A 63 -3.90 -48.03 5.38
C GLU A 63 -4.85 -48.72 6.36
N ASP A 64 -4.89 -48.30 7.61
CA ASP A 64 -5.80 -48.84 8.64
C ASP A 64 -7.27 -48.67 8.28
N CYS A 65 -7.66 -47.50 7.75
CA CYS A 65 -9.04 -47.27 7.31
C CYS A 65 -9.36 -47.95 5.98
N ARG A 66 -8.35 -48.09 5.09
CA ARG A 66 -8.49 -48.75 3.79
C ARG A 66 -8.67 -50.26 3.95
N VAL A 67 -7.89 -50.91 4.81
CA VAL A 67 -7.94 -52.36 5.05
C VAL A 67 -9.20 -52.73 5.83
N ASN A 68 -9.52 -51.98 6.89
CA ASN A 68 -10.68 -52.27 7.73
C ASN A 68 -12.02 -51.81 7.13
N LYS A 69 -12.02 -51.13 5.97
CA LYS A 69 -13.21 -50.51 5.34
C LYS A 69 -14.06 -49.71 6.33
N SER A 70 -13.41 -49.09 7.32
CA SER A 70 -14.09 -48.46 8.45
C SER A 70 -14.71 -47.11 8.07
N GLY A 71 -14.34 -46.52 6.92
CA GLY A 71 -14.94 -45.30 6.41
C GLY A 71 -14.79 -44.13 7.39
N GLY A 72 -13.60 -43.98 7.98
CA GLY A 72 -13.30 -42.87 8.89
C GLY A 72 -13.39 -41.52 8.17
N ARG A 73 -14.17 -40.60 8.73
CA ARG A 73 -14.26 -39.22 8.22
C ARG A 73 -13.10 -38.39 8.73
N LEU A 74 -12.55 -37.58 7.85
CA LEU A 74 -11.53 -36.58 8.15
C LEU A 74 -12.19 -35.26 8.57
N TYR A 75 -11.69 -34.67 9.65
CA TYR A 75 -12.06 -33.33 10.07
C TYR A 75 -10.83 -32.43 10.11
N LEU A 76 -10.99 -31.16 9.70
CA LEU A 76 -9.90 -30.21 9.61
C LEU A 76 -9.47 -29.74 11.01
N GLN A 77 -8.19 -29.87 11.31
CA GLN A 77 -7.58 -29.35 12.52
C GLN A 77 -6.84 -28.05 12.25
N THR A 78 -7.40 -26.93 12.70
CA THR A 78 -6.78 -25.61 12.54
C THR A 78 -5.46 -25.49 13.30
N ARG A 79 -5.33 -26.14 14.47
CA ARG A 79 -4.11 -26.12 15.30
C ARG A 79 -2.91 -26.77 14.62
N GLY A 80 -3.14 -27.85 13.85
CA GLY A 80 -2.10 -28.54 13.09
C GLY A 80 -1.88 -27.96 11.69
N SER A 81 -2.70 -26.99 11.27
CA SER A 81 -2.64 -26.38 9.94
C SER A 81 -1.69 -25.18 9.91
N LYS A 82 -1.02 -24.98 8.77
CA LYS A 82 -0.07 -23.87 8.60
C LYS A 82 -0.72 -22.70 7.88
N PHE A 83 -0.69 -21.52 8.50
CA PHE A 83 -1.19 -20.27 7.94
C PHE A 83 -0.05 -19.31 7.62
N MET A 84 -0.22 -18.52 6.56
CA MET A 84 0.64 -17.41 6.19
C MET A 84 -0.17 -16.11 6.15
N LYS A 85 0.50 -14.98 6.39
CA LYS A 85 -0.12 -13.66 6.22
C LYS A 85 -0.41 -13.42 4.74
N PHE A 86 -1.60 -12.94 4.44
CA PHE A 86 -2.03 -12.56 3.11
C PHE A 86 -2.67 -11.18 3.14
N GLN A 87 -2.35 -10.35 2.16
CA GLN A 87 -2.92 -9.03 2.01
C GLN A 87 -3.12 -8.71 0.52
N GLU A 88 -4.25 -8.09 0.19
CA GLU A 88 -4.53 -7.59 -1.14
C GLU A 88 -4.37 -6.07 -1.16
N ILE A 89 -3.60 -5.58 -2.13
CA ILE A 89 -3.31 -4.16 -2.33
C ILE A 89 -3.72 -3.80 -3.76
N LYS A 90 -4.49 -2.72 -3.93
CA LYS A 90 -4.79 -2.15 -5.25
C LYS A 90 -3.89 -0.95 -5.51
N ILE A 91 -3.08 -1.06 -6.55
CA ILE A 91 -2.23 0.04 -7.02
C ILE A 91 -2.87 0.69 -8.25
N GLN A 92 -2.63 1.98 -8.41
CA GLN A 92 -3.03 2.77 -9.55
C GLN A 92 -1.80 3.37 -10.23
N GLU A 93 -1.91 3.63 -11.53
CA GLU A 93 -0.91 4.37 -12.31
C GLU A 93 -0.61 5.73 -11.70
N HIS A 94 0.65 6.15 -11.82
CA HIS A 94 1.03 7.52 -11.49
C HIS A 94 0.36 8.49 -12.46
N SER A 95 -0.24 9.57 -11.97
CA SER A 95 -0.94 10.56 -12.79
C SER A 95 -0.07 11.12 -13.92
N ASP A 96 1.22 11.37 -13.65
CA ASP A 96 2.17 11.89 -14.65
C ASP A 96 2.39 10.97 -15.86
N GLN A 97 2.12 9.67 -15.71
CA GLN A 97 2.31 8.67 -16.76
C GLN A 97 1.02 8.42 -17.56
N VAL A 98 -0.09 9.06 -17.19
CA VAL A 98 -1.39 8.87 -17.85
C VAL A 98 -1.44 9.75 -19.10
N PRO A 99 -1.63 9.16 -20.30
CA PRO A 99 -1.80 9.96 -21.52
C PRO A 99 -3.06 10.81 -21.46
N VAL A 100 -3.03 11.97 -22.11
CA VAL A 100 -4.15 12.90 -22.19
C VAL A 100 -5.40 12.18 -22.72
N GLY A 101 -6.52 12.31 -22.01
CA GLY A 101 -7.81 11.70 -22.39
C GLY A 101 -8.02 10.26 -21.94
N HIS A 102 -7.05 9.63 -21.26
CA HIS A 102 -7.22 8.30 -20.69
C HIS A 102 -7.48 8.31 -19.18
N ILE A 103 -8.19 7.28 -18.71
CA ILE A 103 -8.39 7.02 -17.28
C ILE A 103 -7.20 6.18 -16.75
N PRO A 104 -6.66 6.51 -15.57
CA PRO A 104 -5.60 5.73 -14.93
C PRO A 104 -6.04 4.28 -14.66
N ARG A 105 -5.19 3.31 -15.02
CA ARG A 105 -5.47 1.89 -14.78
C ARG A 105 -5.08 1.50 -13.36
N SER A 106 -5.74 0.44 -12.88
CA SER A 106 -5.43 -0.17 -11.58
C SER A 106 -5.00 -1.63 -11.76
N LEU A 107 -4.14 -2.09 -10.86
CA LEU A 107 -3.65 -3.46 -10.81
C LEU A 107 -3.81 -4.01 -9.39
N THR A 108 -4.21 -5.27 -9.29
CA THR A 108 -4.30 -5.98 -8.01
C THR A 108 -2.98 -6.66 -7.70
N VAL A 109 -2.47 -6.43 -6.50
CA VAL A 109 -1.23 -6.98 -5.97
C VAL A 109 -1.55 -7.89 -4.79
N MET A 110 -1.07 -9.12 -4.84
CA MET A 110 -1.16 -10.08 -3.73
C MET A 110 0.17 -10.12 -3.00
N CYS A 111 0.13 -9.80 -1.71
CA CYS A 111 1.29 -9.83 -0.82
C CYS A 111 1.19 -11.04 0.10
N ARG A 112 2.27 -11.79 0.23
CA ARG A 112 2.36 -13.01 1.05
C ARG A 112 3.49 -12.88 2.08
N GLY A 113 3.24 -13.40 3.27
CA GLY A 113 4.25 -13.48 4.34
C GLY A 113 4.67 -12.12 4.88
N GLU A 114 5.97 -11.83 4.81
CA GLU A 114 6.60 -10.64 5.42
C GLU A 114 6.35 -9.36 4.64
N THR A 115 5.97 -9.45 3.37
CA THR A 115 5.62 -8.28 2.53
C THR A 115 4.29 -7.63 2.92
N THR A 116 3.55 -8.21 3.87
CA THR A 116 2.29 -7.64 4.36
C THR A 116 2.54 -6.43 5.27
N ARG A 117 1.65 -5.44 5.22
CA ARG A 117 1.69 -4.16 5.95
C ARG A 117 2.81 -3.21 5.56
N MET A 118 3.52 -3.45 4.46
CA MET A 118 4.61 -2.57 4.00
C MET A 118 4.13 -1.27 3.34
N ALA A 119 2.87 -1.16 2.94
CA ALA A 119 2.35 0.01 2.24
C ALA A 119 0.96 0.45 2.75
N GLN A 120 0.73 1.76 2.75
CA GLN A 120 -0.53 2.39 3.14
C GLN A 120 -1.20 3.09 1.96
N PRO A 121 -2.54 3.28 1.98
CA PRO A 121 -3.22 4.09 0.98
C PRO A 121 -2.63 5.51 0.89
N GLY A 122 -2.30 5.96 -0.32
CA GLY A 122 -1.64 7.23 -0.58
C GLY A 122 -0.12 7.13 -0.79
N ASP A 123 0.50 6.01 -0.43
CA ASP A 123 1.94 5.83 -0.62
C ASP A 123 2.28 5.63 -2.11
N HIS A 124 3.26 6.38 -2.61
CA HIS A 124 3.94 6.08 -3.87
C HIS A 124 4.88 4.89 -3.64
N VAL A 125 4.67 3.80 -4.36
CA VAL A 125 5.39 2.54 -4.15
C VAL A 125 6.00 2.00 -5.45
N VAL A 126 7.12 1.31 -5.31
CA VAL A 126 7.73 0.46 -6.32
C VAL A 126 7.60 -0.98 -5.85
N ILE A 127 6.85 -1.78 -6.62
CA ILE A 127 6.59 -3.19 -6.31
C ILE A 127 7.30 -4.05 -7.34
N SER A 128 8.12 -4.97 -6.84
CA SER A 128 8.78 -6.01 -7.63
C SER A 128 8.07 -7.33 -7.41
N GLY A 129 7.58 -7.94 -8.49
CA GLY A 129 6.72 -9.10 -8.41
C GLY A 129 6.62 -9.89 -9.71
N ILE A 130 5.98 -11.06 -9.67
CA ILE A 130 5.72 -11.87 -10.85
C ILE A 130 4.28 -11.63 -11.30
N PHE A 131 4.10 -11.35 -12.59
CA PHE A 131 2.77 -11.10 -13.16
C PHE A 131 2.12 -12.41 -13.59
N LEU A 132 0.99 -12.76 -12.96
CA LEU A 132 0.34 -14.07 -13.13
C LEU A 132 -1.17 -13.92 -13.41
N PRO A 133 -1.77 -14.82 -14.20
CA PRO A 133 -3.22 -14.90 -14.34
C PRO A 133 -3.85 -15.66 -13.15
N ILE A 134 -5.01 -15.19 -12.67
CA ILE A 134 -5.87 -15.93 -11.74
C ILE A 134 -6.83 -16.79 -12.56
N GLN A 135 -6.82 -18.09 -12.27
CA GLN A 135 -7.88 -19.00 -12.70
C GLN A 135 -8.95 -19.04 -11.61
N ARG A 136 -10.07 -18.33 -11.81
CA ARG A 136 -11.21 -18.44 -10.88
C ARG A 136 -11.95 -19.73 -11.17
N SER A 137 -11.97 -20.65 -10.20
CA SER A 137 -12.85 -21.83 -10.24
C SER A 137 -14.26 -21.41 -9.83
N GLY A 138 -15.21 -21.40 -10.77
CA GLY A 138 -16.58 -20.94 -10.56
C GLY A 138 -17.57 -21.53 -11.56
N PHE A 139 -18.77 -20.96 -11.65
CA PHE A 139 -19.83 -21.42 -12.56
C PHE A 139 -19.30 -21.49 -14.00
N LYS A 140 -19.09 -22.71 -14.51
CA LYS A 140 -18.43 -22.97 -15.80
C LYS A 140 -19.10 -22.24 -16.97
N ALA A 141 -20.41 -21.97 -16.91
CA ALA A 141 -21.12 -21.24 -17.97
C ALA A 141 -20.75 -19.75 -18.08
N MET A 142 -20.31 -19.12 -16.99
CA MET A 142 -19.97 -17.68 -16.95
C MET A 142 -18.45 -17.45 -16.89
N VAL A 143 -17.70 -18.41 -16.36
CA VAL A 143 -16.27 -18.26 -16.03
C VAL A 143 -15.35 -19.06 -16.98
N SER A 144 -15.86 -19.95 -17.83
CA SER A 144 -15.03 -20.66 -18.84
C SER A 144 -14.65 -19.80 -20.06
N GLY A 145 -14.69 -18.47 -19.93
CA GLY A 145 -14.10 -17.59 -20.93
C GLY A 145 -12.58 -17.66 -20.87
N LEU A 146 -11.90 -17.47 -22.02
CA LEU A 146 -10.43 -17.35 -22.11
C LEU A 146 -9.89 -16.07 -21.43
N LEU A 147 -10.78 -15.25 -20.85
CA LEU A 147 -10.44 -14.00 -20.16
C LEU A 147 -10.03 -14.31 -18.72
N SER A 148 -8.74 -14.48 -18.48
CA SER A 148 -8.18 -14.55 -17.13
C SER A 148 -8.00 -13.15 -16.55
N GLU A 149 -8.53 -12.91 -15.35
CA GLU A 149 -8.09 -11.79 -14.54
C GLU A 149 -6.61 -11.95 -14.19
N THR A 150 -5.88 -10.85 -14.05
CA THR A 150 -4.45 -10.88 -13.75
C THR A 150 -4.15 -10.22 -12.41
N PHE A 151 -3.08 -10.66 -11.77
CA PHE A 151 -2.58 -10.09 -10.54
C PHE A 151 -1.07 -10.11 -10.54
N LEU A 152 -0.49 -9.27 -9.68
CA LEU A 152 0.94 -9.26 -9.42
C LEU A 152 1.20 -9.93 -8.07
N GLU A 153 2.01 -10.99 -8.06
CA GLU A 153 2.52 -11.57 -6.82
C GLU A 153 3.74 -10.75 -6.35
N ALA A 154 3.61 -10.03 -5.25
CA ALA A 154 4.66 -9.15 -4.74
C ALA A 154 5.73 -9.93 -3.96
N HIS A 155 6.99 -9.71 -4.33
CA HIS A 155 8.17 -10.20 -3.59
C HIS A 155 8.82 -9.10 -2.76
N ARG A 156 8.89 -7.88 -3.29
CA ARG A 156 9.49 -6.72 -2.60
C ARG A 156 8.67 -5.47 -2.86
N ILE A 157 8.39 -4.72 -1.81
CA ILE A 157 7.69 -3.43 -1.84
C ILE A 157 8.64 -2.39 -1.27
N VAL A 158 8.89 -1.32 -2.03
CA VAL A 158 9.69 -0.17 -1.61
C VAL A 158 8.80 1.06 -1.69
N CYS A 159 8.61 1.75 -0.58
CA CYS A 159 7.88 3.01 -0.53
C CYS A 159 8.82 4.15 -0.91
N LEU A 160 8.38 5.03 -1.83
CA LEU A 160 9.14 6.20 -2.27
C LEU A 160 8.84 7.44 -1.44
N ASN A 161 7.61 7.56 -0.91
CA ASN A 161 7.20 8.71 -0.09
C ASN A 161 7.74 8.64 1.34
N LYS A 162 7.77 7.44 1.89
CA LYS A 162 8.49 7.16 3.11
C LYS A 162 9.92 6.94 2.69
N SER A 163 10.71 7.99 2.72
CA SER A 163 12.14 7.87 2.94
C SER A 163 12.34 7.13 4.27
N GLU A 164 12.20 5.80 4.27
CA GLU A 164 12.67 4.90 5.32
C GLU A 164 14.18 4.59 5.16
N ASP A 165 14.86 5.29 4.24
CA ASP A 165 16.31 5.54 4.31
C ASP A 165 16.62 6.90 4.99
N GLY A 166 15.59 7.54 5.55
CA GLY A 166 15.70 8.76 6.31
C GLY A 166 14.74 8.69 7.49
N GLU A 167 15.10 7.91 8.51
CA GLU A 167 15.18 8.56 9.82
C GLU A 167 16.04 9.80 9.60
N MET A 168 15.43 10.90 9.13
CA MET A 168 15.90 12.22 9.46
C MET A 168 15.81 12.19 10.98
N SER A 169 16.92 11.82 11.61
CA SER A 169 17.23 12.36 12.90
C SER A 169 16.82 13.82 12.78
N ASN A 170 15.83 14.25 13.57
CA ASN A 170 15.50 15.68 13.69
C ASN A 170 16.72 16.49 14.21
N GLU A 171 17.87 15.84 14.39
CA GLU A 171 19.19 16.41 14.55
C GLU A 171 19.65 17.00 13.20
N LEU A 172 19.50 18.31 13.12
CA LEU A 172 20.12 19.15 12.10
C LEU A 172 21.61 18.82 12.01
N THR A 173 22.13 18.67 10.80
CA THR A 173 23.57 18.56 10.61
C THR A 173 24.23 19.86 11.11
N PRO A 174 25.48 19.79 11.63
CA PRO A 174 26.18 20.99 12.11
C PRO A 174 26.34 22.04 11.00
N ASP A 175 26.41 21.60 9.74
CA ASP A 175 26.46 22.45 8.56
C ASP A 175 25.13 23.21 8.37
N GLU A 176 23.98 22.52 8.43
CA GLU A 176 22.65 23.16 8.38
C GLU A 176 22.47 24.15 9.54
N LEU A 177 22.92 23.81 10.75
CA LEU A 177 22.83 24.71 11.91
C LEU A 177 23.60 26.01 11.69
N SER A 178 24.78 25.94 11.04
CA SER A 178 25.57 27.12 10.70
C SER A 178 24.87 28.02 9.66
N GLU A 179 24.07 27.43 8.77
CA GLU A 179 23.29 28.17 7.78
C GLU A 179 22.05 28.84 8.38
N LEU A 180 21.40 28.16 9.33
CA LEU A 180 20.26 28.67 10.10
C LEU A 180 20.67 29.83 11.02
N ALA A 181 21.91 29.82 11.53
CA ALA A 181 22.45 30.86 12.40
C ALA A 181 22.84 32.16 11.66
N LYS A 182 22.76 32.20 10.33
CA LYS A 182 23.00 33.42 9.54
C LYS A 182 21.88 34.44 9.79
N ASP A 183 22.22 35.73 9.82
CA ASP A 183 21.26 36.82 10.00
C ASP A 183 20.14 36.82 8.94
N ASP A 184 18.94 37.29 9.34
CA ASP A 184 17.72 37.42 8.53
C ASP A 184 17.09 36.13 7.96
N PHE A 185 17.26 35.00 8.67
CA PHE A 185 16.66 33.71 8.29
C PHE A 185 15.14 33.78 8.03
N TYR A 186 14.38 34.40 8.93
CA TYR A 186 12.92 34.47 8.83
C TYR A 186 12.42 35.16 7.56
N THR A 187 13.04 36.30 7.19
CA THR A 187 12.68 37.03 5.98
C THR A 187 13.16 36.30 4.73
N ARG A 188 14.32 35.63 4.79
CA ARG A 188 14.87 34.85 3.68
C ARG A 188 13.95 33.70 3.29
N ILE A 189 13.51 32.87 4.24
CA ILE A 189 12.57 31.77 3.92
C ILE A 189 11.21 32.32 3.47
N ALA A 190 10.71 33.37 4.11
CA ALA A 190 9.45 33.97 3.69
C ALA A 190 9.53 34.48 2.24
N SER A 191 10.67 35.04 1.83
CA SER A 191 10.89 35.48 0.44
C SER A 191 11.07 34.32 -0.55
N SER A 192 11.62 33.18 -0.12
CA SER A 192 11.76 31.98 -0.95
C SER A 192 10.43 31.25 -1.18
N LEU A 193 9.39 31.55 -0.39
CA LEU A 193 8.05 31.03 -0.63
C LEU A 193 7.42 31.74 -1.85
N ALA A 194 7.13 30.98 -2.91
CA ALA A 194 6.62 31.50 -4.18
C ALA A 194 7.44 32.72 -4.71
N PRO A 195 8.71 32.53 -5.09
CA PRO A 195 9.61 33.63 -5.47
C PRO A 195 9.18 34.34 -6.76
N GLU A 196 8.34 33.70 -7.58
CA GLU A 196 7.75 34.27 -8.79
C GLU A 196 6.84 35.47 -8.53
N ILE A 197 6.28 35.57 -7.31
CA ILE A 197 5.39 36.68 -6.94
C ILE A 197 6.19 37.68 -6.11
N TYR A 198 6.38 38.88 -6.68
CA TYR A 198 7.02 40.00 -6.00
C TYR A 198 6.06 40.67 -5.01
N GLY A 199 6.58 41.09 -3.85
CA GLY A 199 5.82 41.77 -2.80
C GLY A 199 5.11 40.83 -1.81
N HIS A 200 4.14 41.37 -1.08
CA HIS A 200 3.33 40.66 -0.07
C HIS A 200 4.14 39.85 0.96
N LEU A 201 5.27 40.40 1.43
CA LEU A 201 6.15 39.72 2.39
C LEU A 201 5.43 39.32 3.68
N ASP A 202 4.50 40.14 4.16
CA ASP A 202 3.72 39.84 5.37
C ASP A 202 2.77 38.66 5.18
N VAL A 203 2.19 38.52 3.98
CA VAL A 203 1.34 37.37 3.63
C VAL A 203 2.18 36.11 3.53
N LYS A 204 3.35 36.16 2.90
CA LYS A 204 4.27 35.02 2.81
C LYS A 204 4.77 34.60 4.19
N LYS A 205 5.06 35.55 5.10
CA LYS A 205 5.39 35.30 6.51
C LYS A 205 4.24 34.59 7.26
N ALA A 206 3.00 35.03 7.07
CA ALA A 206 1.84 34.39 7.68
C ALA A 206 1.63 32.95 7.14
N LEU A 207 1.83 32.74 5.84
CA LEU A 207 1.77 31.42 5.21
C LEU A 207 2.91 30.50 5.66
N LEU A 208 4.10 31.05 5.94
CA LEU A 208 5.21 30.30 6.53
C LEU A 208 4.86 29.80 7.94
N LEU A 209 4.23 30.64 8.77
CA LEU A 209 3.75 30.23 10.09
C LEU A 209 2.64 29.17 9.99
N LEU A 210 1.82 29.22 8.93
CA LEU A 210 0.83 28.18 8.65
C LEU A 210 1.49 26.81 8.35
N LEU A 211 2.60 26.80 7.62
CA LEU A 211 3.37 25.58 7.30
C LEU A 211 4.07 24.99 8.53
N VAL A 212 4.68 25.84 9.36
CA VAL A 212 5.32 25.40 10.62
C VAL A 212 4.26 24.94 11.63
N GLY A 213 3.07 25.55 11.59
CA GLY A 213 1.99 25.27 12.52
C GLY A 213 2.22 25.92 13.88
N GLY A 214 1.34 25.60 14.83
CA GLY A 214 1.43 26.03 16.21
C GLY A 214 1.55 24.86 17.17
N VAL A 215 1.75 25.17 18.45
CA VAL A 215 1.87 24.16 19.51
C VAL A 215 0.48 23.78 20.02
N ASP A 216 0.13 22.50 19.89
CA ASP A 216 -1.04 21.94 20.56
C ASP A 216 -0.83 22.02 22.09
N ARG A 217 -1.79 22.61 22.81
CA ARG A 217 -1.76 22.69 24.27
C ARG A 217 -2.95 21.98 24.86
N SER A 218 -2.74 21.26 25.96
CA SER A 218 -3.81 20.65 26.73
C SER A 218 -3.79 21.11 28.19
N PRO A 219 -4.00 22.41 28.46
CA PRO A 219 -4.16 22.87 29.83
C PRO A 219 -5.51 22.35 30.35
N ASP A 220 -5.48 21.68 31.51
CA ASP A 220 -6.68 21.30 32.26
C ASP A 220 -7.66 20.35 31.51
N GLY A 221 -7.12 19.38 30.77
CA GLY A 221 -7.91 18.35 30.08
C GLY A 221 -8.65 18.80 28.82
N MET A 222 -8.65 20.10 28.50
CA MET A 222 -9.19 20.63 27.25
C MET A 222 -8.09 20.79 26.20
N LYS A 223 -8.19 20.06 25.09
CA LYS A 223 -7.24 20.17 23.98
C LYS A 223 -7.51 21.43 23.16
N ILE A 224 -6.55 22.36 23.17
CA ILE A 224 -6.53 23.56 22.33
C ILE A 224 -5.70 23.23 21.08
N ARG A 225 -6.35 23.35 19.91
CA ARG A 225 -5.73 23.13 18.59
C ARG A 225 -4.75 24.25 18.28
N GLY A 226 -3.50 23.89 17.96
CA GLY A 226 -2.44 24.82 17.54
C GLY A 226 -2.43 25.13 16.04
N ASN A 227 -3.24 24.44 15.23
CA ASN A 227 -3.24 24.66 13.77
C ASN A 227 -3.95 25.98 13.42
N ILE A 228 -3.21 26.86 12.74
CA ILE A 228 -3.69 28.14 12.24
C ILE A 228 -4.56 27.91 10.99
N ASN A 229 -5.66 28.65 10.84
CA ASN A 229 -6.46 28.65 9.62
C ASN A 229 -6.49 30.09 9.07
N ILE A 230 -6.01 30.30 7.84
CA ILE A 230 -5.91 31.63 7.21
C ILE A 230 -6.83 31.68 5.98
N CYS A 231 -7.58 32.77 5.83
CA CYS A 231 -8.37 33.06 4.63
C CYS A 231 -7.77 34.28 3.90
N LEU A 232 -7.55 34.16 2.58
CA LEU A 232 -7.04 35.25 1.74
C LEU A 232 -8.20 35.91 0.99
N MET A 233 -8.52 37.17 1.33
CA MET A 233 -9.55 37.97 0.66
C MET A 233 -8.91 39.14 -0.12
N GLY A 234 -9.52 39.58 -1.23
CA GLY A 234 -9.00 40.66 -2.07
C GLY A 234 -9.40 40.56 -3.55
N ASP A 235 -8.86 41.44 -4.38
CA ASP A 235 -9.23 41.59 -5.79
C ASP A 235 -8.76 40.43 -6.70
N PRO A 236 -9.39 40.23 -7.87
CA PRO A 236 -8.84 39.37 -8.91
C PRO A 236 -7.52 39.96 -9.43
N GLY A 237 -6.44 39.18 -9.40
CA GLY A 237 -5.12 39.60 -9.92
C GLY A 237 -3.98 39.60 -8.90
N VAL A 238 -4.27 39.48 -7.59
CA VAL A 238 -3.23 39.43 -6.54
C VAL A 238 -2.58 38.04 -6.36
N ALA A 239 -2.61 37.19 -7.40
CA ALA A 239 -2.00 35.86 -7.44
C ALA A 239 -2.35 34.89 -6.26
N LYS A 240 -3.47 35.11 -5.56
CA LYS A 240 -3.91 34.30 -4.39
C LYS A 240 -3.93 32.80 -4.66
N SER A 241 -4.47 32.37 -5.80
CA SER A 241 -4.53 30.96 -6.17
C SER A 241 -3.16 30.35 -6.44
N GLN A 242 -2.22 31.14 -6.98
CA GLN A 242 -0.84 30.69 -7.25
C GLN A 242 -0.06 30.52 -5.94
N MET A 243 -0.23 31.44 -4.97
CA MET A 243 0.36 31.30 -3.63
C MET A 243 -0.14 30.04 -2.91
N LEU A 244 -1.46 29.77 -2.93
CA LEU A 244 -2.04 28.58 -2.32
C LEU A 244 -1.65 27.29 -3.07
N GLY A 245 -1.52 27.36 -4.39
CA GLY A 245 -1.04 26.25 -5.21
C GLY A 245 0.36 25.80 -4.80
N TYR A 246 1.28 26.75 -4.60
CA TYR A 246 2.66 26.48 -4.20
C TYR A 246 2.75 25.74 -2.85
N ILE A 247 1.90 26.10 -1.89
CA ILE A 247 1.87 25.52 -0.53
C ILE A 247 1.25 24.12 -0.50
N ARG A 248 0.39 23.80 -1.48
CA ARG A 248 -0.34 22.52 -1.53
C ARG A 248 0.50 21.38 -2.14
N THR A 249 1.53 21.73 -2.90
CA THR A 249 2.48 20.80 -3.53
C THR A 249 3.41 20.17 -2.51
#